data_AF-A0A534XS46-F1
#
_entry.id   AF-A0A534XS46-F1
#
_cell.length_a   1.000
_cell.length_b   1.000
_cell.length_c   1.000
_cell.angle_alpha   90.00
_cell.angle_beta   90.00
_cell.angle_gamma   90.00
#
_symmetry.space_group_name_H-M   'P 1'
#
loop_
_entity.id
_entity.type
_entity.pdbx_description
1 polymer ?
#
loop_
_entity_poly.entity_id
_entity_poly.type
_entity_poly.pdbx_seq_one_letter_code
_entity_poly.pdbx_strand_id
1 'polypeptide(L)'
;MIRAALLATLALRVADALERNLLGRPPIYDVDAMGRRLFGSARAGRTLRWVYGPALAVTQKTLRLPPLFFGPAIALAELLAMPRVGATPPVRRWRRAEVPLLFAHATFFALAVDLL
;
A
#
# COMPACT_ATOMS: atom_id res chain seq x y z
N MET A 1 17.78 -8.91 -0.47
CA MET A 1 17.03 -7.77 0.09
C MET A 1 16.37 -6.91 -0.99
N ILE A 2 17.10 -6.17 -1.83
CA ILE A 2 16.48 -5.27 -2.84
C ILE A 2 15.64 -6.03 -3.88
N ARG A 3 16.13 -7.18 -4.40
CA ARG A 3 15.36 -8.00 -5.36
C ARG A 3 14.05 -8.53 -4.79
N ALA A 4 14.08 -9.06 -3.57
CA ALA A 4 12.87 -9.52 -2.84
C ALA A 4 11.87 -8.38 -2.63
N ALA A 5 12.37 -7.19 -2.28
CA ALA A 5 11.57 -6.00 -2.11
C ALA A 5 10.92 -5.52 -3.43
N LEU A 6 11.65 -5.60 -4.55
CA LEU A 6 11.10 -5.31 -5.88
C LEU A 6 10.04 -6.34 -6.30
N LEU A 7 10.28 -7.62 -6.00
CA LEU A 7 9.32 -8.71 -6.28
C LEU A 7 8.05 -8.59 -5.43
N ALA A 8 8.16 -8.23 -4.16
CA ALA A 8 7.01 -7.93 -3.30
C ALA A 8 6.23 -6.69 -3.81
N THR A 9 6.94 -5.67 -4.32
CA THR A 9 6.31 -4.49 -4.96
C THR A 9 5.59 -4.86 -6.27
N LEU A 10 6.06 -5.88 -6.99
CA LEU A 10 5.36 -6.45 -8.15
C LEU A 10 4.14 -7.28 -7.74
N ALA A 11 4.24 -8.09 -6.68
CA ALA A 11 3.11 -8.83 -6.13
C ALA A 11 1.97 -7.87 -5.70
N LEU A 12 2.33 -6.70 -5.18
CA LEU A 12 1.39 -5.62 -4.90
C LEU A 12 0.62 -5.13 -6.12
N ARG A 13 1.22 -5.10 -7.32
CA ARG A 13 0.48 -4.74 -8.54
C ARG A 13 -0.56 -5.80 -8.93
N VAL A 14 -0.28 -7.07 -8.65
CA VAL A 14 -1.23 -8.15 -8.88
C VAL A 14 -2.39 -8.03 -7.88
N ALA A 15 -2.09 -7.73 -6.62
CA ALA A 15 -3.11 -7.42 -5.62
C ALA A 15 -3.97 -6.20 -6.03
N ASP A 16 -3.34 -5.11 -6.48
CA ASP A 16 -4.05 -3.92 -6.99
C ASP A 16 -4.99 -4.26 -8.17
N ALA A 17 -4.64 -5.23 -9.01
CA ALA A 17 -5.47 -5.69 -10.12
C ALA A 17 -6.64 -6.55 -9.63
N LEU A 18 -6.39 -7.45 -8.69
CA LEU A 18 -7.41 -8.29 -8.05
C LEU A 18 -8.44 -7.44 -7.29
N GLU A 19 -7.99 -6.45 -6.52
CA GLU A 19 -8.86 -5.53 -5.80
C GLU A 19 -9.73 -4.69 -6.73
N ARG A 20 -9.18 -4.23 -7.85
CA ARG A 20 -9.94 -3.53 -8.88
C ARG A 20 -11.03 -4.40 -9.48
N ASN A 21 -10.74 -5.67 -9.75
CA ASN A 21 -11.71 -6.64 -10.23
C ASN A 21 -12.78 -6.95 -9.18
N LEU A 22 -12.39 -7.11 -7.91
CA LEU A 22 -13.31 -7.39 -6.80
C LEU A 22 -14.25 -6.22 -6.48
N LEU A 23 -13.73 -4.99 -6.52
CA LEU A 23 -14.49 -3.78 -6.17
C LEU A 23 -15.25 -3.18 -7.35
N GLY A 24 -14.93 -3.57 -8.60
CA GLY A 24 -15.43 -2.95 -9.83
C GLY A 24 -15.00 -1.49 -10.01
N ARG A 25 -14.09 -0.98 -9.17
CA ARG A 25 -13.58 0.39 -9.16
C ARG A 25 -12.20 0.42 -8.48
N PRO A 26 -11.36 1.44 -8.75
CA PRO A 26 -10.11 1.59 -8.02
C PRO A 26 -10.37 1.82 -6.51
N PRO A 27 -9.60 1.18 -5.62
CA PRO A 27 -9.64 1.48 -4.19
C PRO A 27 -9.21 2.93 -3.92
N ILE A 28 -9.63 3.51 -2.79
CA ILE A 28 -9.32 4.90 -2.45
C ILE A 28 -7.82 5.15 -2.30
N TYR A 29 -7.06 4.13 -1.93
CA TYR A 29 -5.59 4.14 -1.82
C TYR A 29 -4.89 3.70 -3.13
N ASP A 30 -5.60 3.71 -4.27
CA ASP A 30 -4.98 3.47 -5.57
C ASP A 30 -3.83 4.45 -5.83
N VAL A 31 -2.71 3.91 -6.27
CA VAL A 31 -1.44 4.63 -6.38
C VAL A 31 -1.48 5.69 -7.47
N ASP A 32 -2.21 5.44 -8.56
CA ASP A 32 -2.39 6.41 -9.64
C ASP A 32 -3.32 7.56 -9.19
N ALA A 33 -4.34 7.25 -8.37
CA ALA A 33 -5.21 8.26 -7.76
C ALA A 33 -4.47 9.11 -6.71
N MET A 34 -3.66 8.50 -5.85
CA MET A 34 -2.81 9.20 -4.89
C MET A 34 -1.81 10.12 -5.59
N GLY A 35 -1.13 9.61 -6.64
CA GLY A 35 -0.19 10.40 -7.43
C GLY A 35 -0.84 11.62 -8.10
N ARG A 36 -2.06 11.46 -8.63
CA ARG A 36 -2.84 12.58 -9.18
C ARG A 36 -3.19 13.63 -8.14
N ARG A 37 -3.54 13.21 -6.91
CA ARG A 37 -3.90 14.14 -5.83
C ARG A 37 -2.70 14.89 -5.27
N LEU A 38 -1.58 14.20 -5.05
CA LEU A 38 -0.38 14.78 -4.46
C LEU A 38 0.45 15.59 -5.44
N PHE A 39 0.58 15.11 -6.67
CA PHE A 39 1.58 15.62 -7.63
C PHE A 39 0.98 16.01 -8.97
N GLY A 40 -0.35 15.93 -9.13
CA GLY A 40 -1.01 16.14 -10.43
C GLY A 40 -0.70 15.05 -11.47
N SER A 41 0.00 13.96 -11.09
CA SER A 41 0.51 12.96 -12.04
C SER A 41 0.41 11.54 -11.49
N ALA A 42 -0.30 10.67 -12.23
CA ALA A 42 -0.36 9.24 -11.93
C ALA A 42 1.04 8.59 -11.99
N ARG A 43 1.89 9.05 -12.91
CA ARG A 43 3.26 8.52 -13.06
C ARG A 43 4.09 8.80 -11.81
N ALA A 44 3.94 9.98 -11.20
CA ALA A 44 4.63 10.31 -9.96
C ALA A 44 4.23 9.37 -8.81
N GLY A 45 2.94 9.02 -8.69
CA GLY A 45 2.47 8.02 -7.73
C GLY A 45 3.12 6.64 -7.94
N ARG A 46 3.20 6.17 -9.19
CA ARG A 46 3.88 4.90 -9.51
C ARG A 46 5.36 4.94 -9.16
N THR A 47 6.04 6.04 -9.46
CA THR A 47 7.45 6.22 -9.09
C THR A 47 7.62 6.20 -7.56
N LEU A 48 6.71 6.85 -6.82
CA LEU A 48 6.73 6.84 -5.36
C LEU A 48 6.62 5.41 -4.82
N ARG A 49 5.77 4.56 -5.40
CA ARG A 49 5.64 3.14 -4.99
C ARG A 49 6.91 2.33 -5.17
N TRP A 50 7.69 2.63 -6.19
CA TRP A 50 9.00 2.01 -6.39
C TRP A 50 10.05 2.48 -5.39
N VAL A 51 9.85 3.61 -4.72
CA VAL A 51 10.73 4.10 -3.66
C VAL A 51 10.26 3.60 -2.30
N TYR A 52 8.99 3.82 -1.95
CA TYR A 52 8.48 3.52 -0.62
C TYR A 52 8.26 2.01 -0.39
N GLY A 53 7.82 1.26 -1.42
CA GLY A 53 7.60 -0.19 -1.31
C GLY A 53 8.86 -0.92 -0.84
N PRO A 54 10.00 -0.74 -1.54
CA PRO A 54 11.25 -1.33 -1.08
C PRO A 54 11.75 -0.82 0.27
N ALA A 55 11.53 0.46 0.60
CA ALA A 55 11.89 1.01 1.90
C ALA A 55 11.10 0.35 3.05
N LEU A 56 9.81 0.08 2.86
CA LEU A 56 9.00 -0.65 3.84
C LEU A 56 9.48 -2.10 3.99
N ALA A 57 9.82 -2.76 2.89
CA ALA A 57 10.35 -4.13 2.94
C ALA A 57 11.68 -4.21 3.71
N VAL A 58 12.59 -3.26 3.48
CA VAL A 58 13.84 -3.15 4.24
C VAL A 58 13.54 -2.89 5.71
N THR A 59 12.64 -1.96 6.01
CA THR A 59 12.23 -1.65 7.39
C THR A 59 11.70 -2.88 8.12
N GLN A 60 10.82 -3.68 7.50
CA GLN A 60 10.28 -4.91 8.07
C GLN A 60 11.39 -5.90 8.44
N LYS A 61 12.31 -6.18 7.49
CA LYS A 61 13.40 -7.14 7.69
C LYS A 61 14.42 -6.64 8.73
N THR A 62 14.71 -5.34 8.76
CA THR A 62 15.62 -4.73 9.74
C THR A 62 15.05 -4.79 11.15
N LEU A 63 13.76 -4.46 11.32
CA LEU A 63 13.09 -4.51 12.62
C LEU A 63 12.70 -5.93 13.05
N ARG A 64 12.83 -6.92 12.16
CA ARG A 64 12.45 -8.34 12.39
C ARG A 64 11.02 -8.49 12.92
N LEU A 65 10.11 -7.63 12.45
CA LEU A 65 8.73 -7.63 12.90
C LEU A 65 7.94 -8.72 12.18
N PRO A 66 7.09 -9.50 12.90
CA PRO A 66 6.24 -10.47 12.24
C PRO A 66 5.29 -9.76 11.27
N PRO A 67 5.03 -10.35 10.08
CA PRO A 67 4.24 -9.71 9.03
C PRO A 67 2.81 -9.38 9.48
N LEU A 68 2.25 -10.19 10.39
CA LEU A 68 0.93 -9.99 11.00
C LEU A 68 0.85 -8.79 11.95
N PHE A 69 1.98 -8.27 12.43
CA PHE A 69 2.02 -6.99 13.17
C PHE A 69 2.43 -5.83 12.26
N PHE A 70 3.40 -6.07 11.37
CA PHE A 70 3.92 -5.03 10.47
C PHE A 70 2.85 -4.53 9.48
N GLY A 71 2.13 -5.44 8.82
CA GLY A 71 1.08 -5.09 7.86
C GLY A 71 -0.01 -4.20 8.45
N PRO A 72 -0.66 -4.59 9.56
CA PRO A 72 -1.65 -3.76 10.24
C PRO A 72 -1.09 -2.43 10.75
N ALA A 73 0.17 -2.40 11.23
CA ALA A 73 0.80 -1.17 11.66
C ALA A 73 1.00 -0.18 10.49
N ILE A 74 1.42 -0.67 9.32
CA ILE A 74 1.52 0.14 8.10
C ILE A 74 0.13 0.61 7.65
N ALA A 75 -0.88 -0.27 7.61
CA ALA A 75 -2.23 0.12 7.26
C ALA A 75 -2.78 1.23 8.17
N LEU A 76 -2.53 1.13 9.48
CA LEU A 76 -2.90 2.16 10.45
C LEU A 76 -2.14 3.46 10.20
N ALA A 77 -0.83 3.38 9.95
CA ALA A 77 -0.01 4.54 9.63
C ALA A 77 -0.50 5.23 8.35
N GLU A 78 -0.83 4.48 7.30
CA GLU A 78 -1.39 5.02 6.06
C GLU A 78 -2.78 5.64 6.28
N LEU A 79 -3.66 4.98 7.04
CA LEU A 79 -5.00 5.48 7.35
C LEU A 79 -4.96 6.81 8.12
N LEU A 80 -3.91 7.04 8.90
CA LEU A 80 -3.67 8.29 9.62
C LEU A 80 -2.93 9.32 8.76
N ALA A 81 -1.84 8.95 8.10
CA ALA A 81 -0.96 9.88 7.40
C ALA A 81 -1.52 10.31 6.05
N MET A 82 -2.07 9.38 5.27
CA MET A 82 -2.47 9.63 3.87
C MET A 82 -3.58 10.68 3.74
N PRO A 83 -4.61 10.72 4.61
CA PRO A 83 -5.59 11.80 4.57
C PRO A 83 -5.00 13.15 4.98
N ARG A 84 -4.01 13.18 5.87
CA ARG A 84 -3.38 14.42 6.36
C ARG A 84 -2.51 15.08 5.30
N VAL A 85 -1.83 14.29 4.48
CA VAL A 85 -1.01 14.78 3.35
C VAL A 85 -1.83 14.99 2.08
N GLY A 86 -3.15 14.74 2.11
CA GLY A 86 -4.03 14.90 0.94
C GLY A 86 -3.95 13.77 -0.10
N ALA A 87 -3.19 12.70 0.19
CA ALA A 87 -3.05 11.56 -0.72
C ALA A 87 -4.37 10.79 -0.89
N THR A 88 -5.16 10.69 0.19
CA THR A 88 -6.48 10.05 0.22
C THR A 88 -7.52 11.01 0.81
N PRO A 89 -8.83 10.85 0.49
CA PRO A 89 -9.88 11.63 1.13
C PRO A 89 -9.99 11.26 2.62
N PRO A 90 -10.63 12.09 3.46
CA PRO A 90 -10.85 11.79 4.87
C PRO A 90 -11.51 10.42 5.07
N VAL A 91 -11.06 9.65 6.07
CA VAL A 91 -11.53 8.27 6.34
C VAL A 91 -13.05 8.17 6.45
N ARG A 92 -13.72 9.20 6.98
CA ARG A 92 -15.19 9.31 7.02
C ARG A 92 -15.91 9.19 5.66
N ARG A 93 -15.20 9.40 4.55
CA ARG A 93 -15.72 9.28 3.16
C ARG A 93 -15.45 7.90 2.55
N TRP A 94 -14.75 7.02 3.26
CA TRP A 94 -14.40 5.70 2.76
C TRP A 94 -15.60 4.77 2.91
N ARG A 95 -15.73 3.81 1.99
CA ARG A 95 -16.73 2.75 2.19
C ARG A 95 -16.25 1.79 3.27
N ARG A 96 -17.19 1.18 3.99
CA ARG A 96 -16.91 0.25 5.10
C ARG A 96 -15.95 -0.89 4.72
N ALA A 97 -15.98 -1.34 3.46
CA ALA A 97 -15.11 -2.40 2.94
C ALA A 97 -13.66 -1.94 2.64
N GLU A 98 -13.40 -0.63 2.51
CA GLU A 98 -12.07 -0.16 2.09
C GLU A 98 -11.04 -0.15 3.21
N VAL A 99 -11.50 0.02 4.46
CA VAL A 99 -10.64 -0.11 5.63
C VAL A 99 -10.12 -1.55 5.77
N PRO A 100 -10.96 -2.60 5.89
CA PRO A 100 -10.45 -3.97 6.00
C PRO A 100 -9.65 -4.39 4.76
N LEU A 101 -9.99 -3.88 3.58
CA LEU A 101 -9.21 -4.14 2.37
C LEU A 101 -7.80 -3.54 2.44
N LEU A 102 -7.65 -2.30 2.95
CA LEU A 102 -6.33 -1.70 3.18
C LEU A 102 -5.48 -2.54 4.14
N PHE A 103 -6.08 -3.04 5.23
CA PHE A 103 -5.40 -3.91 6.18
C PHE A 103 -4.99 -5.24 5.53
N ALA A 104 -5.87 -5.85 4.75
CA ALA A 104 -5.56 -7.06 3.99
C ALA A 104 -4.43 -6.81 2.99
N HIS A 105 -4.47 -5.70 2.27
CA HIS A 105 -3.47 -5.28 1.29
C HIS A 105 -2.07 -5.13 1.92
N ALA A 106 -1.97 -4.35 3.01
CA ALA A 106 -0.71 -4.11 3.70
C ALA A 106 -0.17 -5.39 4.35
N THR A 107 -1.04 -6.25 4.88
CA THR A 107 -0.66 -7.55 5.46
C THR A 107 -0.19 -8.52 4.38
N PHE A 108 -0.87 -8.57 3.24
CA PHE A 108 -0.44 -9.37 2.09
C PHE A 108 0.94 -8.94 1.60
N PHE A 109 1.21 -7.63 1.52
CA PHE A 109 2.55 -7.13 1.21
C PHE A 109 3.58 -7.60 2.24
N ALA A 110 3.29 -7.45 3.53
CA ALA A 110 4.22 -7.84 4.59
C ALA A 110 4.53 -9.35 4.55
N LEU A 111 3.51 -10.19 4.28
CA LEU A 111 3.67 -11.63 4.08
C LEU A 111 4.52 -11.94 2.83
N ALA A 112 4.26 -11.26 1.72
CA ALA A 112 5.05 -11.43 0.50
C ALA A 112 6.52 -11.02 0.70
N VAL A 113 6.78 -9.94 1.44
CA VAL A 113 8.14 -9.55 1.83
C VAL A 113 8.78 -10.60 2.73
N ASP A 114 8.02 -11.21 3.62
CA ASP A 114 8.57 -12.18 4.57
C ASP A 114 8.98 -13.48 3.88
N LEU A 115 8.17 -13.95 2.92
CA LEU A 115 8.38 -15.15 2.12
C LEU A 115 9.53 -15.03 1.10
N LEU A 116 9.98 -13.82 0.78
CA LEU A 116 11.04 -13.50 -0.19
C LEU A 116 12.36 -13.07 0.50
#